data_AF-A0A4R9EM22-F1
#
_entry.id   AF-A0A4R9EM22-F1
#
_cell.length_a   1.000
_cell.length_b   1.000
_cell.length_c   1.000
_cell.angle_alpha   90.00
_cell.angle_beta   90.00
_cell.angle_gamma   90.00
#
_symmetry.space_group_name_H-M   'P 1'
#
loop_
_entity.id
_entity.type
_entity.pdbx_description
1 polymer ?
#
loop_
_entity_poly.entity_id
_entity_poly.type
_entity_poly.pdbx_seq_one_letter_code
_entity_poly.pdbx_strand_id
1 'polypeptide(L)'
;MPAWDISPSGVDSVTSLVGLAMDDVAKDVKAYGTDAKSAAASAGTISSGYCGDVPVGPIGVALALFVDKTAGDVLFLGARATKSVNGAIEATNHYINGDLEQAETAQRNAEKAPDMKAVLADARKKGADK
;
A
#
# COMPACT_ATOMS: atom_id res chain seq x y z
N MET A 1 -8.49 -2.98 -36.79
CA MET A 1 -7.52 -3.68 -35.92
C MET A 1 -8.16 -3.75 -34.56
N PRO A 2 -8.36 -4.92 -33.93
CA PRO A 2 -8.95 -4.92 -32.60
C PRO A 2 -7.99 -4.15 -31.68
N ALA A 3 -8.51 -3.27 -30.83
CA ALA A 3 -7.74 -2.38 -29.95
C ALA A 3 -6.86 -3.12 -28.90
N TRP A 4 -6.86 -4.45 -28.96
CA TRP A 4 -6.23 -5.38 -28.04
C TRP A 4 -5.27 -6.29 -28.81
N ASP A 5 -4.03 -5.84 -28.95
CA ASP A 5 -2.88 -6.65 -29.40
C ASP A 5 -1.92 -6.81 -28.22
N ILE A 6 -2.33 -7.63 -27.25
CA ILE A 6 -1.57 -7.86 -26.02
C ILE A 6 -0.91 -9.24 -26.07
N SER A 7 0.31 -9.33 -25.55
CA SER A 7 0.97 -10.61 -25.29
C SER A 7 0.64 -11.07 -23.87
N PRO A 8 -0.11 -12.18 -23.67
CA PRO A 8 -0.43 -12.66 -22.34
C PRO A 8 0.81 -12.97 -21.49
N SER A 9 1.85 -13.55 -22.09
CA SER A 9 3.13 -13.81 -21.41
C SER A 9 3.89 -12.53 -21.08
N GLY A 10 3.77 -11.49 -21.92
CA GLY A 10 4.30 -10.16 -21.62
C GLY A 10 3.61 -9.53 -20.41
N VAL A 11 2.27 -9.61 -20.33
CA VAL A 11 1.52 -9.12 -19.18
C VAL A 11 1.87 -9.89 -17.91
N ASP A 12 1.92 -11.22 -17.98
CA ASP A 12 2.30 -12.08 -16.85
C ASP A 12 3.70 -11.74 -16.32
N SER A 13 4.66 -11.53 -17.21
CA SER A 13 6.02 -11.13 -16.83
C SER A 13 6.06 -9.77 -16.10
N VAL A 14 5.38 -8.75 -16.64
CA VAL A 14 5.35 -7.42 -16.03
C VAL A 14 4.61 -7.43 -14.69
N THR A 15 3.44 -8.07 -14.63
CA THR A 15 2.65 -8.16 -13.39
C THR A 15 3.39 -8.93 -12.30
N SER A 16 4.13 -9.98 -12.65
CA SER A 16 5.02 -10.70 -11.74
C SER A 16 6.13 -9.80 -11.17
N LEU A 17 6.78 -9.01 -12.02
CA LEU A 17 7.81 -8.06 -11.57
C LEU A 17 7.25 -6.99 -10.63
N VAL A 18 6.04 -6.49 -10.92
CA VAL A 18 5.35 -5.54 -10.02
C VAL A 18 5.02 -6.22 -8.69
N GLY A 19 4.58 -7.48 -8.70
CA GLY A 19 4.35 -8.26 -7.48
C GLY A 19 5.59 -8.34 -6.59
N LEU A 20 6.76 -8.63 -7.15
CA LEU A 20 8.03 -8.63 -6.42
C LEU A 20 8.36 -7.25 -5.83
N ALA A 21 8.19 -6.19 -6.62
CA ALA A 21 8.43 -4.82 -6.15
C ALA A 21 7.45 -4.44 -5.01
N MET A 22 6.20 -4.90 -5.07
CA MET A 22 5.21 -4.68 -4.02
C MET A 22 5.57 -5.42 -2.73
N ASP A 23 6.12 -6.63 -2.82
CA ASP A 23 6.63 -7.36 -1.66
C ASP A 23 7.80 -6.63 -0.99
N ASP A 24 8.71 -6.04 -1.78
CA ASP A 24 9.82 -5.25 -1.26
C ASP A 24 9.33 -3.95 -0.61
N VAL A 25 8.39 -3.23 -1.24
CA VAL A 25 7.74 -2.06 -0.62
C VAL A 25 7.07 -2.44 0.70
N ALA A 26 6.41 -3.59 0.79
CA ALA A 26 5.79 -4.04 2.05
C ALA A 26 6.82 -4.28 3.16
N LYS A 27 8.01 -4.81 2.82
CA LYS A 27 9.12 -4.96 3.77
C LYS A 27 9.64 -3.60 4.23
N ASP A 28 9.83 -2.67 3.30
CA ASP A 28 10.32 -1.33 3.60
C ASP A 28 9.34 -0.52 4.46
N VAL A 29 8.03 -0.62 4.20
CA VAL A 29 6.99 0.03 5.02
C VAL A 29 7.01 -0.52 6.46
N LYS A 30 7.24 -1.82 6.62
CA LYS A 30 7.37 -2.44 7.95
C LYS A 30 8.64 -1.96 8.66
N ALA A 31 9.77 -1.93 7.96
CA ALA A 31 11.04 -1.42 8.49
C ALA A 31 10.89 0.05 8.91
N TYR A 32 10.31 0.89 8.05
CA TYR A 32 10.00 2.28 8.34
C TYR A 32 9.20 2.47 9.64
N GLY A 33 8.15 1.66 9.87
CA GLY A 33 7.39 1.72 11.11
C GLY A 33 8.21 1.35 12.36
N THR A 34 9.07 0.34 12.24
CA THR A 34 10.01 -0.05 13.31
C THR A 34 11.03 1.05 13.60
N ASP A 35 11.61 1.64 12.55
CA ASP A 35 12.63 2.67 12.65
C ASP A 35 12.03 3.97 13.20
N ALA A 36 10.83 4.35 12.77
CA ALA A 36 10.12 5.51 13.31
C ALA A 36 9.83 5.34 14.81
N LYS A 37 9.40 4.14 15.24
CA LYS A 37 9.19 3.84 16.67
C LYS A 37 10.51 3.90 17.45
N SER A 38 11.59 3.35 16.90
CA SER A 38 12.92 3.37 17.52
C SER A 38 13.46 4.80 17.65
N ALA A 39 13.32 5.62 16.61
CA ALA A 39 13.70 7.02 16.61
C ALA A 39 12.87 7.82 17.62
N ALA A 40 11.56 7.61 17.69
CA ALA A 40 10.69 8.27 18.67
C ALA A 40 11.11 7.95 20.12
N ALA A 41 11.47 6.69 20.40
CA ALA A 41 11.97 6.28 21.71
C ALA A 41 13.35 6.88 22.05
N SER A 42 14.17 7.12 21.03
CA SER A 42 15.52 7.67 21.18
C SER A 42 15.57 9.20 21.18
N ALA A 43 14.48 9.89 20.81
CA ALA A 43 14.47 11.32 20.52
C ALA A 43 14.60 12.27 21.73
N GLY A 44 15.01 11.75 22.90
CA GLY A 44 15.15 12.54 24.12
C GLY A 44 13.81 13.07 24.64
N THR A 45 13.82 13.52 25.89
CA THR A 45 12.61 13.98 26.57
C THR A 45 12.93 15.31 27.25
N ILE A 46 11.97 16.23 27.30
CA ILE A 46 12.14 17.47 28.06
C ILE A 46 11.81 17.10 29.51
N SER A 47 12.81 16.70 30.30
CA SER A 47 12.60 16.40 31.71
C SER A 47 12.72 17.66 32.56
N SER A 48 11.67 18.02 33.31
CA SER A 48 11.84 18.58 34.65
C SER A 48 11.40 17.52 35.66
N GLY A 49 12.34 17.02 36.46
CA GLY A 49 12.10 16.26 37.70
C GLY A 49 11.09 15.10 37.64
N TYR A 50 11.18 14.19 36.67
CA TYR A 50 10.33 12.99 36.64
C TYR A 50 11.02 11.81 37.32
N CYS A 51 10.39 11.24 38.36
CA CYS A 51 10.76 9.98 38.98
C CYS A 51 9.82 8.88 38.47
N GLY A 52 10.05 8.37 37.25
CA GLY A 52 9.21 7.35 36.61
C GLY A 52 9.66 7.04 35.17
N ASP A 53 8.89 6.22 34.45
CA ASP A 53 9.14 5.95 33.02
C ASP A 53 9.25 7.26 32.24
N VAL A 54 10.29 7.36 31.41
CA VAL A 54 10.60 8.60 30.70
C VAL A 54 9.50 8.86 29.65
N PRO A 55 8.72 9.96 29.77
CA PRO A 55 7.63 10.24 28.84
C PRO A 55 8.17 10.58 27.46
N VAL A 56 7.50 10.11 26.39
CA VAL A 56 7.89 10.39 25.00
C VAL A 56 8.02 11.91 24.79
N GLY A 57 9.20 12.35 24.35
CA GLY A 57 9.47 13.77 24.14
C GLY A 57 8.71 14.36 22.94
N PRO A 58 8.70 15.69 22.78
CA PRO A 58 7.98 16.36 21.70
C PRO A 58 8.32 15.86 20.29
N ILE A 59 9.58 15.45 20.07
CA ILE A 59 10.02 14.89 18.79
C ILE A 59 9.37 13.52 18.54
N GLY A 60 9.27 12.66 19.56
CA GLY A 60 8.58 11.38 19.44
C GLY A 60 7.09 11.53 19.16
N VAL A 61 6.44 12.55 19.75
CA VAL A 61 5.04 12.91 19.45
C VAL A 61 4.90 13.41 18.01
N ALA A 62 5.79 14.28 17.56
CA ALA A 62 5.77 14.79 16.19
C ALA A 62 5.96 13.66 15.15
N LEU A 63 6.83 12.70 15.44
CA LEU A 63 7.04 11.54 14.58
C LEU A 63 5.80 10.61 14.54
N ALA A 64 5.14 10.40 15.68
CA ALA A 64 3.87 9.66 15.71
C ALA A 64 2.79 10.34 14.86
N LEU A 65 2.66 11.67 14.94
CA LEU A 65 1.73 12.45 14.12
C LEU A 65 2.09 12.41 12.63
N PHE A 66 3.38 12.43 12.30
CA PHE A 66 3.85 12.31 10.92
C PHE A 66 3.43 10.96 10.33
N VAL A 67 3.74 9.87 11.03
CA VAL A 67 3.38 8.50 10.61
C VAL A 67 1.87 8.37 10.44
N ASP A 68 1.08 8.84 11.40
CA ASP A 68 -0.39 8.80 11.33
C ASP A 68 -0.92 9.57 10.10
N LYS A 69 -0.37 10.75 9.84
CA LYS A 69 -0.79 11.59 8.72
C LYS A 69 -0.39 11.03 7.35
N THR A 70 0.74 10.32 7.26
CA THR A 70 1.22 9.73 5.99
C THR A 70 0.74 8.30 5.76
N ALA A 71 0.18 7.63 6.77
CA ALA A 71 -0.27 6.24 6.66
C ALA A 71 -1.27 6.03 5.52
N GLY A 72 -2.18 7.00 5.33
CA GLY A 72 -3.14 6.98 4.22
C GLY A 72 -2.48 7.01 2.84
N ASP A 73 -1.44 7.82 2.67
CA ASP A 73 -0.72 7.97 1.40
C ASP A 73 0.05 6.70 1.02
N VAL A 74 0.70 6.07 2.00
CA VAL A 74 1.40 4.80 1.82
C VAL A 74 0.43 3.67 1.47
N LEU A 75 -0.70 3.59 2.18
CA LEU A 75 -1.75 2.61 1.89
C LEU A 75 -2.39 2.85 0.51
N PHE A 76 -2.55 4.11 0.09
CA PHE A 76 -3.08 4.44 -1.23
C PHE A 76 -2.16 3.93 -2.34
N LEU A 77 -0.84 4.10 -2.20
CA LEU A 77 0.12 3.62 -3.20
C LEU A 77 0.03 2.11 -3.39
N GLY A 78 0.03 1.35 -2.27
CA GLY A 78 -0.13 -0.10 -2.31
C GLY A 78 -1.46 -0.52 -2.92
N ALA A 79 -2.58 0.08 -2.48
CA ALA A 79 -3.90 -0.23 -3.01
C ALA A 79 -4.02 0.10 -4.50
N ARG A 80 -3.40 1.18 -4.97
CA ARG A 80 -3.38 1.57 -6.38
C ARG A 80 -2.57 0.57 -7.21
N ALA A 81 -1.38 0.20 -6.76
CA ALA A 81 -0.54 -0.80 -7.43
C ALA A 81 -1.26 -2.15 -7.56
N THR A 82 -1.84 -2.66 -6.46
CA THR A 82 -2.62 -3.92 -6.48
C THR A 82 -3.77 -3.84 -7.47
N LYS A 83 -4.53 -2.73 -7.46
CA LYS A 83 -5.68 -2.55 -8.34
C LYS A 83 -5.27 -2.53 -9.82
N SER A 84 -4.16 -1.87 -10.15
CA SER A 84 -3.62 -1.85 -11.52
C SER A 84 -3.15 -3.23 -11.97
N VAL A 85 -2.41 -3.97 -11.13
CA VAL A 85 -1.93 -5.31 -11.45
C VAL A 85 -3.09 -6.28 -11.64
N ASN A 86 -4.03 -6.32 -10.70
CA ASN A 86 -5.20 -7.20 -10.79
C ASN A 86 -6.06 -6.88 -12.01
N GLY A 87 -6.22 -5.58 -12.32
CA GLY A 87 -6.93 -5.16 -13.53
C GLY A 87 -6.27 -5.64 -14.82
N ALA A 88 -4.94 -5.58 -14.90
CA ALA A 88 -4.20 -6.10 -16.06
C ALA A 88 -4.35 -7.62 -16.21
N ILE A 89 -4.30 -8.36 -15.09
CA ILE A 89 -4.51 -9.81 -15.05
C ILE A 89 -5.94 -10.15 -15.49
N GLU A 90 -6.95 -9.52 -14.90
CA GLU A 90 -8.37 -9.75 -15.19
C GLU A 90 -8.71 -9.41 -16.64
N ALA A 91 -8.24 -8.26 -17.14
CA ALA A 91 -8.42 -7.86 -18.53
C ALA A 91 -7.79 -8.85 -19.51
N THR A 92 -6.59 -9.37 -19.19
CA THR A 92 -5.91 -10.37 -20.02
C THR A 92 -6.67 -11.70 -20.01
N ASN A 93 -7.22 -12.11 -18.86
CA ASN A 93 -8.05 -13.31 -18.78
C ASN A 93 -9.31 -13.20 -19.65
N HIS A 94 -9.99 -12.05 -19.61
CA HIS A 94 -11.15 -11.80 -20.47
C HIS A 94 -10.78 -11.76 -21.95
N TYR A 95 -9.64 -11.15 -22.29
CA TYR A 95 -9.10 -11.15 -23.65
C TYR A 95 -8.83 -12.57 -24.18
N ILE A 96 -8.17 -13.43 -23.39
CA ILE A 96 -7.90 -14.84 -23.76
C ILE A 96 -9.21 -15.60 -23.98
N ASN A 97 -10.25 -15.30 -23.21
CA ASN A 97 -11.57 -15.91 -23.33
C ASN A 97 -12.40 -15.33 -24.50
N GLY A 98 -11.87 -14.34 -25.23
CA GLY A 98 -12.56 -13.67 -26.34
C GLY A 98 -13.62 -12.65 -25.92
N ASP A 99 -13.70 -12.33 -24.63
CA ASP A 99 -14.66 -11.38 -24.07
C ASP A 99 -14.06 -9.98 -23.96
N LEU A 100 -14.02 -9.29 -25.11
CA LEU A 100 -13.37 -7.98 -25.21
C LEU A 100 -14.11 -6.88 -24.44
N GLU A 101 -15.42 -7.00 -24.24
CA GLU A 101 -16.21 -6.04 -23.47
C GLU A 101 -15.88 -6.14 -21.98
N GLN A 102 -15.76 -7.35 -21.45
CA GLN A 102 -15.31 -7.54 -20.07
C GLN A 102 -13.83 -7.17 -19.90
N ALA A 103 -12.98 -7.40 -20.90
CA ALA A 103 -11.59 -6.96 -20.87
C ALA A 103 -11.49 -5.42 -20.74
N GLU A 104 -12.25 -4.68 -21.55
CA GLU A 104 -12.33 -3.21 -21.46
C GLU A 104 -12.93 -2.75 -20.13
N THR A 105 -13.96 -3.43 -19.65
CA THR A 105 -14.60 -3.13 -18.37
C THR A 105 -13.62 -3.31 -17.21
N ALA A 106 -12.85 -4.41 -17.18
CA ALA A 106 -11.82 -4.67 -16.18
C ALA A 106 -10.74 -3.58 -16.19
N GLN A 107 -10.24 -3.21 -17.38
CA GLN A 107 -9.27 -2.13 -17.52
C GLN A 107 -9.81 -0.78 -16.99
N ARG A 108 -11.02 -0.38 -17.42
CA ARG A 108 -11.66 0.87 -16.95
C ARG A 108 -11.91 0.86 -15.45
N ASN A 109 -12.25 -0.29 -14.87
CA ASN A 109 -12.43 -0.43 -13.44
C ASN A 109 -11.12 -0.28 -12.67
N ALA A 110 -10.02 -0.82 -13.22
CA ALA A 110 -8.69 -0.70 -12.66
C ALA A 110 -8.19 0.75 -12.66
N GLU A 111 -8.55 1.56 -13.67
CA GLU A 111 -8.20 2.98 -13.76
C GLU A 111 -8.81 3.84 -12.66
N LYS A 112 -9.98 3.46 -12.13
CA LYS A 112 -10.65 4.19 -11.04
C LYS A 112 -9.79 4.21 -9.77
N ALA A 113 -9.83 5.29 -9.02
CA ALA A 113 -9.17 5.38 -7.72
C ALA A 113 -9.56 4.20 -6.79
N PRO A 114 -8.65 3.73 -5.92
CA PRO A 114 -8.98 2.78 -4.87
C PRO A 114 -10.01 3.39 -3.90
N ASP A 115 -10.92 2.56 -3.37
CA ASP A 115 -11.79 2.98 -2.28
C ASP A 115 -11.01 3.00 -0.96
N MET A 116 -10.49 4.18 -0.62
CA MET A 116 -9.68 4.35 0.59
C MET A 116 -10.47 4.16 1.88
N LYS A 117 -11.80 4.30 1.87
CA LYS A 117 -12.60 4.00 3.07
C LYS A 117 -12.58 2.50 3.36
N ALA A 118 -12.76 1.68 2.33
CA ALA A 118 -12.67 0.24 2.44
C ALA A 118 -11.25 -0.21 2.83
N VAL A 119 -10.22 0.33 2.17
CA VAL A 119 -8.81 0.00 2.46
C VAL A 119 -8.43 0.31 3.91
N LEU A 120 -8.82 1.49 4.43
CA LEU A 120 -8.54 1.87 5.81
C LEU A 120 -9.32 1.04 6.83
N ALA A 121 -10.56 0.65 6.52
CA ALA A 121 -11.35 -0.23 7.38
C ALA A 121 -10.69 -1.62 7.51
N ASP A 122 -10.26 -2.20 6.40
CA ASP A 122 -9.55 -3.48 6.38
C ASP A 122 -8.21 -3.43 7.13
N ALA A 123 -7.44 -2.35 6.94
CA ALA A 123 -6.17 -2.15 7.64
C ALA A 123 -6.38 -2.08 9.16
N ARG A 124 -7.40 -1.35 9.62
CA ARG A 124 -7.76 -1.25 11.06
C ARG A 124 -8.17 -2.59 11.63
N LYS A 125 -8.98 -3.38 10.91
CA LYS A 125 -9.40 -4.71 11.35
C LYS A 125 -8.20 -5.65 11.53
N LYS A 126 -7.30 -5.71 10.54
CA LYS A 126 -6.07 -6.51 10.60
C LYS A 126 -5.11 -6.08 11.72
N GLY A 127 -5.17 -4.82 12.15
CA GLY A 127 -4.39 -4.31 13.28
C GLY A 127 -4.99 -4.65 14.64
N ALA A 128 -6.31 -4.88 14.73
CA ALA A 128 -7.00 -5.24 15.97
C ALA A 128 -6.95 -6.76 16.28
N ASP A 129 -6.74 -7.58 15.25
CA ASP A 129 -6.62 -9.05 15.36
C ASP A 129 -5.17 -9.51 15.71
N LYS A 130 -4.26 -8.58 16.04
CA LYS A 130 -2.87 -8.83 16.45
C LYS A 130 -2.61 -8.29 17.85
#